data_AF-A0A972T0P3-F1
#
_entry.id   AF-A0A972T0P3-F1
#
_cell.length_a   1.000
_cell.length_b   1.000
_cell.length_c   1.000
_cell.angle_alpha   90.00
_cell.angle_beta   90.00
_cell.angle_gamma   90.00
#
_symmetry.space_group_name_H-M   'P 1'
#
loop_
_entity.id
_entity.type
_entity.pdbx_description
1 polymer ?
#
loop_
_entity_poly.entity_id
_entity_poly.type
_entity_poly.pdbx_seq_one_letter_code
_entity_poly.pdbx_strand_id
1 'polypeptide(L)'
;MWFELLKKAFSVLKASEIKDSEWTFGGGTALALIFRHRESRDVDIFFSDAQMLTLITPRLKEGREADRRLRGGFIVPEAAVRRRKIDFLSPLT
;
A
#
# COMPACT_ATOMS: atom_id res chain seq x y z
N MET A 1 13.87 3.65 6.20
CA MET A 1 14.16 2.35 5.57
C MET A 1 12.81 1.73 5.18
N TRP A 2 12.68 1.16 3.98
CA TRP A 2 11.43 0.56 3.46
C TRP A 2 10.80 -0.46 4.42
N PHE A 3 11.61 -1.14 5.22
CA PHE A 3 11.17 -2.12 6.22
C PHE A 3 10.19 -1.56 7.25
N GLU A 4 10.40 -0.30 7.70
CA GLU A 4 9.50 0.34 8.65
C GLU A 4 8.14 0.72 8.01
N LEU A 5 8.14 1.02 6.71
CA LEU A 5 6.90 1.21 5.96
C LEU A 5 6.16 -0.11 5.79
N LEU A 6 6.88 -1.19 5.50
CA LEU A 6 6.30 -2.51 5.36
C LEU A 6 5.69 -2.99 6.69
N LYS A 7 6.37 -2.80 7.82
CA LYS A 7 5.79 -3.07 9.15
C LYS A 7 4.49 -2.31 9.39
N LYS A 8 4.44 -1.03 9.01
CA LYS A 8 3.22 -0.24 9.13
C LYS A 8 2.13 -0.75 8.19
N ALA A 9 2.46 -1.14 6.96
CA ALA A 9 1.51 -1.77 6.05
C ALA A 9 0.92 -3.06 6.66
N PHE A 10 1.76 -3.94 7.22
CA PHE A 10 1.31 -5.13 7.95
C PHE A 10 0.38 -4.80 9.12
N SER A 11 0.68 -3.76 9.88
CA SER A 11 -0.19 -3.36 11.00
C SER A 11 -1.59 -2.96 10.53
N VAL A 12 -1.68 -2.25 9.39
CA VAL A 12 -2.94 -1.83 8.78
C VAL A 12 -3.71 -3.03 8.21
N LEU A 13 -3.01 -3.94 7.51
CA LEU A 13 -3.60 -5.17 6.95
C LEU A 13 -4.18 -6.05 8.07
N LYS A 14 -3.40 -6.30 9.12
CA LYS A 14 -3.82 -7.09 10.28
C LYS A 14 -4.99 -6.46 11.01
N ALA A 15 -4.95 -5.14 11.23
CA ALA A 15 -6.07 -4.43 11.85
C ALA A 15 -7.34 -4.47 10.98
N SER A 16 -7.19 -4.68 9.67
CA SER A 16 -8.28 -4.81 8.70
C SER A 16 -8.79 -6.23 8.49
N GLU A 17 -8.24 -7.20 9.21
CA GLU A 17 -8.58 -8.63 9.09
C GLU A 17 -8.43 -9.17 7.66
N ILE A 18 -7.54 -8.55 6.87
CA ILE A 18 -7.20 -8.99 5.51
C ILE A 18 -6.22 -10.15 5.62
N LYS A 19 -6.51 -11.25 4.91
CA LYS A 19 -5.70 -12.46 4.89
C LYS A 19 -4.47 -12.27 4.00
N ASP A 20 -3.40 -13.01 4.32
CA ASP A 20 -2.15 -12.98 3.55
C ASP A 20 -2.31 -13.40 2.08
N SER A 21 -3.36 -14.15 1.74
CA SER A 21 -3.69 -14.54 0.37
C SER A 21 -4.37 -13.44 -0.45
N GLU A 22 -4.82 -12.35 0.18
CA GLU A 22 -5.64 -11.30 -0.46
C GLU A 22 -4.81 -10.10 -0.92
N TRP A 23 -3.52 -10.08 -0.59
CA TRP A 23 -2.62 -8.99 -0.95
C TRP A 23 -1.25 -9.49 -1.40
N THR A 24 -0.54 -8.67 -2.16
CA THR A 24 0.83 -8.93 -2.58
C THR A 24 1.71 -7.70 -2.40
N PHE A 25 2.96 -7.92 -2.04
CA PHE A 25 3.98 -6.87 -2.02
C PHE A 25 4.66 -6.78 -3.38
N GLY A 26 4.71 -5.58 -3.97
CA GLY A 26 5.17 -5.45 -5.34
C GLY A 26 5.83 -4.11 -5.66
N GLY A 27 5.72 -3.73 -6.93
CA GLY A 27 6.15 -2.42 -7.42
C GLY A 27 7.66 -2.19 -7.35
N GLY A 28 8.03 -0.92 -7.23
CA GLY A 28 9.43 -0.49 -7.30
C GLY A 28 10.29 -1.01 -6.15
N THR A 29 9.66 -1.37 -5.04
CA THR A 29 10.31 -1.84 -3.81
C THR A 29 10.64 -3.32 -3.86
N ALA A 30 9.73 -4.16 -4.37
CA ALA A 30 10.02 -5.57 -4.62
C ALA A 30 11.17 -5.73 -5.64
N LEU A 31 11.15 -4.95 -6.72
CA LEU A 31 12.23 -4.94 -7.71
C LEU A 31 13.57 -4.49 -7.10
N ALA A 32 13.55 -3.44 -6.27
CA ALA A 32 14.76 -2.97 -5.59
C ALA A 32 15.37 -4.03 -4.65
N LEU A 33 14.56 -4.88 -4.02
CA LEU A 33 15.03 -5.97 -3.18
C LEU A 33 15.64 -7.11 -3.99
N ILE A 34 14.97 -7.51 -5.07
CA ILE A 34 15.41 -8.62 -5.93
C ILE A 34 16.70 -8.24 -6.67
N PHE A 35 16.75 -7.06 -7.28
CA PHE A 35 17.87 -6.62 -8.13
C PHE A 35 18.92 -5.81 -7.38
N ARG A 36 18.69 -5.43 -6.12
CA ARG A 36 19.59 -4.65 -5.25
C ARG A 36 20.10 -3.36 -5.91
N HIS A 37 19.34 -2.79 -6.85
CA HIS A 37 19.82 -1.73 -7.74
C HIS A 37 19.59 -0.30 -7.21
N ARG A 38 18.79 -0.12 -6.16
CA ARG A 38 18.59 1.16 -5.46
C ARG A 38 18.00 0.98 -4.06
N GLU A 39 18.14 1.98 -3.19
CA GLU A 39 17.35 2.06 -1.95
C GLU A 39 15.91 2.43 -2.31
N SER A 40 14.93 1.61 -1.89
CA SER A 40 13.52 1.98 -2.03
C SER A 40 13.06 2.91 -0.89
N ARG A 41 12.23 3.88 -1.27
CA ARG A 41 11.68 4.89 -0.36
C ARG A 41 10.19 4.73 -0.11
N ASP A 42 9.51 3.87 -0.85
CA ASP A 42 8.06 3.65 -0.78
C ASP A 42 7.74 2.15 -0.63
N VAL A 43 6.49 1.78 -0.36
CA VAL A 43 6.01 0.38 -0.32
C VAL A 43 4.69 0.31 -1.08
N ASP A 44 4.62 -0.58 -2.06
CA ASP A 44 3.42 -0.85 -2.86
C ASP A 44 2.79 -2.17 -2.40
N ILE A 45 1.52 -2.12 -1.99
CA ILE A 45 0.69 -3.27 -1.62
C ILE A 45 -0.45 -3.38 -2.62
N PHE A 46 -0.58 -4.53 -3.26
CA PHE A 46 -1.58 -4.78 -4.30
C PHE A 46 -2.66 -5.72 -3.78
N PHE A 47 -3.92 -5.41 -4.09
CA PHE A 47 -5.08 -6.29 -3.89
C PHE A 47 -5.63 -6.72 -5.23
N SER A 48 -6.23 -7.91 -5.26
CA SER A 48 -6.98 -8.40 -6.43
C SER A 48 -8.40 -7.83 -6.49
N ASP A 49 -8.95 -7.38 -5.37
CA ASP A 49 -10.32 -6.88 -5.24
C ASP A 49 -10.34 -5.46 -4.65
N ALA A 50 -11.02 -4.54 -5.35
CA ALA A 50 -11.15 -3.14 -4.94
C ALA A 50 -11.98 -2.97 -3.65
N GLN A 51 -12.80 -3.95 -3.28
CA GLN A 51 -13.54 -3.96 -2.02
C GLN A 51 -12.60 -3.91 -0.82
N MET A 52 -11.41 -4.50 -0.92
CA MET A 52 -10.39 -4.47 0.14
C MET A 52 -9.95 -3.06 0.49
N LEU A 53 -9.91 -2.16 -0.49
CA LEU A 53 -9.58 -0.75 -0.25
C LEU A 53 -10.59 -0.07 0.69
N THR A 54 -11.85 -0.52 0.67
CA THR A 54 -12.91 0.01 1.55
C THR A 54 -12.69 -0.38 3.01
N LEU A 55 -12.12 -1.57 3.26
CA LEU A 55 -11.77 -2.02 4.61
C LEU A 55 -10.57 -1.24 5.17
N ILE A 56 -9.65 -0.83 4.30
CA ILE A 56 -8.39 -0.19 4.70
C ILE A 56 -8.58 1.32 4.91
N THR A 57 -9.41 1.96 4.07
CA THR A 57 -9.61 3.42 4.04
C THR A 57 -9.89 4.07 5.41
N PRO A 58 -10.76 3.52 6.28
CA PRO A 58 -11.02 4.11 7.60
C PRO A 58 -9.78 4.18 8.49
N ARG A 59 -8.84 3.23 8.32
CA ARG A 59 -7.64 3.08 9.16
C ARG A 59 -6.44 3.86 8.64
N LEU A 60 -6.53 4.41 7.43
CA LEU A 60 -5.52 5.30 6.84
C LEU A 60 -5.74 6.77 7.26
N LYS A 61 -6.93 7.12 7.77
CA LYS A 61 -7.28 8.47 8.24
C LYS A 61 -6.67 8.79 9.61
N GLU A 62 -5.35 8.89 9.68
CA GLU A 62 -4.66 9.80 10.60
C GLU A 62 -3.97 10.89 9.76
N GLY A 63 -4.76 11.89 9.36
CA GLY A 63 -4.25 13.08 8.68
C GLY A 63 -4.49 13.12 7.17
N ARG A 64 -5.59 13.79 6.80
CA ARG A 64 -6.09 14.11 5.45
C ARG A 64 -6.93 13.03 4.79
N GLU A 65 -8.03 13.49 4.20
CA GLU A 65 -8.97 12.67 3.45
C GLU A 65 -8.23 11.76 2.47
N ALA A 66 -8.65 10.51 2.38
CA ALA A 66 -8.18 9.58 1.38
C ALA A 66 -8.48 10.17 0.00
N ASP A 67 -7.52 10.90 -0.56
CA ASP A 67 -7.60 11.49 -1.89
C ASP A 67 -7.59 10.33 -2.87
N ARG A 68 -8.79 9.95 -3.32
CA ARG A 68 -9.03 8.80 -4.20
C ARG A 68 -8.52 9.16 -5.60
N ARG A 69 -7.20 9.17 -5.81
CA ARG A 69 -6.58 9.44 -7.11
C ARG A 69 -6.61 8.18 -7.98
N LEU A 70 -6.98 8.38 -9.24
CA LEU A 70 -6.78 7.40 -10.30
C LEU A 70 -5.34 7.51 -10.80
N ARG A 71 -4.53 6.45 -10.64
CA ARG A 71 -3.21 6.33 -11.28
C ARG A 71 -3.21 5.09 -12.15
N GLY A 72 -3.07 5.26 -13.46
CA GLY A 72 -2.87 4.15 -14.40
C GLY A 72 -3.92 3.04 -14.31
N GLY A 73 -5.17 3.35 -13.95
CA GLY A 73 -6.23 2.36 -13.79
C GLY A 73 -6.32 1.69 -12.40
N PHE A 74 -5.76 2.30 -11.35
CA PHE A 74 -5.86 1.82 -9.97
C PHE A 74 -6.54 2.84 -9.05
N ILE A 75 -7.34 2.35 -8.10
CA ILE A 75 -7.82 3.14 -6.94
C ILE A 75 -6.74 3.07 -5.86
N VAL A 76 -6.33 4.24 -5.34
CA VAL A 76 -5.21 4.32 -4.39
C VAL A 76 -5.59 5.07 -3.12
N PRO A 77 -5.98 4.40 -2.03
CA PRO A 77 -6.00 5.02 -0.72
C PRO A 77 -4.55 5.09 -0.18
N GLU A 78 -4.09 6.31 0.10
CA GLU A 78 -2.70 6.59 0.51
C GLU A 78 -2.58 6.69 2.04
N ALA A 79 -1.54 6.08 2.61
CA ALA A 79 -1.01 6.47 3.92
C ALA A 79 0.37 7.10 3.76
N ALA A 80 0.47 8.38 4.13
CA ALA A 80 1.75 9.07 4.22
C ALA A 80 2.45 8.77 5.56
N VAL A 81 3.75 8.49 5.52
CA VAL A 81 4.60 8.37 6.70
C VAL A 81 5.82 9.28 6.52
N ARG A 82 5.79 10.47 7.12
CA ARG A 82 6.81 11.53 6.93
C ARG A 82 6.92 11.98 5.46
N ARG A 83 8.06 11.72 4.79
CA ARG A 83 8.35 11.99 3.36
C ARG A 83 8.29 10.73 2.48
N ARG A 84 7.82 9.61 3.02
CA ARG A 84 7.80 8.28 2.38
C ARG A 84 6.37 7.76 2.37
N LYS A 85 6.03 6.93 1.39
CA LYS A 85 4.63 6.60 1.12
C LYS A 85 4.35 5.10 1.11
N ILE A 86 3.16 4.72 1.58
CA ILE A 86 2.58 3.40 1.37
C ILE A 86 1.41 3.56 0.40
N ASP A 87 1.51 2.88 -0.73
CA ASP A 87 0.50 2.83 -1.77
C ASP A 87 -0.26 1.51 -1.67
N PHE A 88 -1.58 1.59 -1.43
CA PHE A 88 -2.48 0.44 -1.53
C PHE A 88 -3.17 0.50 -2.90
N LEU A 89 -3.03 -0.53 -3.71
CA LEU A 89 -3.40 -0.51 -5.12
C LEU A 89 -4.37 -1.65 -5.43
N SER A 90 -5.48 -1.35 -6.09
CA SER A 90 -6.35 -2.37 -6.70
C SER A 90 -6.69 -1.97 -8.13
N PRO A 91 -6.67 -2.90 -9.10
CA PRO A 91 -7.09 -2.60 -10.47
C PRO A 91 -8.56 -2.16 -10.51
N LEU A 92 -8.89 -1.28 -11.46
CA LEU A 92 -10.26 -0.99 -11.85
C LEU A 92 -10.81 -2.19 -12.62
N THR A 93 -11.47 -3.11 -11.93
CA THR A 93 -12.39 -4.08 -12.54
C THR A 93 -13.79 -3.51 -12.61
#